data_AF-A0AA97B2M5-F1
#
_entry.id   AF-A0AA97B2M5-F1
#
_cell.length_a   1.000
_cell.length_b   1.000
_cell.length_c   1.000
_cell.angle_alpha   90.00
_cell.angle_beta   90.00
_cell.angle_gamma   90.00
#
_symmetry.space_group_name_H-M   'P 1'
#
loop_
_entity.id
_entity.type
_entity.pdbx_description
1 polymer ?
#
loop_
_entity_poly.entity_id
_entity_poly.type
_entity_poly.pdbx_seq_one_letter_code
_entity_poly.pdbx_strand_id
1 'polypeptide(L)'
;MRWIALSLVALNAVLFAWYMLVAPSPQLSSGKSPIPHESEGKKITLVSEISPEELPAPEKAGALSKESFEVEQLCTLLGPFAEEYQGEDLLQRIRSLQVKAELRDIEMQGQMRYWVYLPPLSSRREAYNRLRELQSQGIDSYVIPKGALENGISFGIFSERARAESHTAVLKERGLPRSSRRSRKPIWSGG
;
A
#
# COMPACT_ATOMS: atom_id res chain seq x y z
N MET A 1 37.47 -18.25 -15.93
CA MET A 1 36.06 -18.64 -15.65
C MET A 1 35.89 -19.37 -14.31
N ARG A 2 36.57 -20.51 -14.07
CA ARG A 2 36.42 -21.28 -12.80
C ARG A 2 36.78 -20.50 -11.53
N TRP A 3 37.85 -19.73 -11.57
CA TRP A 3 38.31 -18.92 -10.42
C TRP A 3 37.35 -17.78 -10.05
N ILE A 4 36.68 -17.19 -11.04
CA ILE A 4 35.66 -16.15 -10.83
C ILE A 4 34.44 -16.77 -10.13
N ALA A 5 34.00 -17.95 -10.58
CA ALA A 5 32.91 -18.68 -9.95
C ALA A 5 33.23 -19.05 -8.49
N LEU A 6 34.43 -19.58 -8.22
CA LEU A 6 34.87 -19.92 -6.87
C LEU A 6 34.96 -18.68 -5.96
N SER A 7 35.46 -17.56 -6.48
CA SER A 7 35.52 -16.29 -5.74
C SER A 7 34.13 -15.75 -5.40
N LEU A 8 33.18 -15.82 -6.35
CA LEU A 8 31.80 -15.40 -6.11
C LEU A 8 31.11 -16.26 -5.06
N VAL A 9 31.30 -17.59 -5.12
CA VAL A 9 30.73 -18.51 -4.12
C VAL A 9 31.31 -18.24 -2.73
N ALA A 10 32.63 -18.07 -2.62
CA ALA A 10 33.28 -17.76 -1.35
C ALA A 10 32.78 -16.42 -0.77
N LEU A 11 32.66 -15.38 -1.59
CA LEU A 11 32.18 -14.06 -1.15
C LEU A 11 30.72 -14.13 -0.65
N ASN A 12 29.84 -14.82 -1.36
CA ASN A 12 28.45 -14.99 -0.93
C ASN A 12 28.34 -15.80 0.36
N ALA A 13 29.16 -16.83 0.54
CA ALA A 13 29.18 -17.63 1.77
C ALA A 13 29.64 -16.81 2.98
N VAL A 14 30.66 -15.96 2.81
CA VAL A 14 31.12 -15.04 3.87
C VAL A 14 30.05 -14.01 4.23
N LEU A 15 29.40 -13.40 3.23
CA LEU A 15 28.31 -12.45 3.46
C LEU A 15 27.11 -13.11 4.17
N PHE A 16 26.77 -14.34 3.79
CA PHE A 16 25.70 -15.10 4.42
C PHE A 16 26.02 -15.44 5.89
N ALA A 17 27.24 -15.90 6.16
CA ALA A 17 27.68 -16.18 7.53
C ALA A 17 27.66 -14.89 8.38
N TRP A 18 28.17 -13.78 7.84
CA TRP A 18 28.11 -12.48 8.50
C TRP A 18 26.68 -12.06 8.83
N TYR A 19 25.76 -12.20 7.86
CA TYR A 19 24.35 -11.89 8.07
C TYR A 19 23.74 -12.76 9.18
N MET A 20 24.01 -14.08 9.19
CA MET A 20 23.50 -14.98 10.24
C MET A 20 24.05 -14.68 11.63
N LEU A 21 25.30 -14.19 11.72
CA LEU A 21 25.95 -13.84 12.98
C LEU A 21 25.53 -12.46 13.51
N VAL A 22 25.19 -11.52 12.63
CA VAL A 22 24.92 -10.10 12.98
C VAL A 22 23.43 -9.75 12.87
N ALA A 23 22.60 -10.59 12.24
CA ALA A 23 21.17 -10.34 12.12
C ALA A 23 20.54 -10.19 13.51
N PRO A 24 19.99 -9.01 13.83
CA PRO A 24 19.21 -8.82 15.04
C PRO A 24 18.02 -9.76 14.97
N SER A 25 17.79 -10.53 16.02
CA SER A 25 16.51 -11.24 16.20
C SER A 25 15.37 -10.23 16.02
N PRO A 26 14.37 -10.49 15.16
CA PRO A 26 13.21 -9.63 15.06
C PRO A 26 12.54 -9.61 16.44
N GLN A 27 12.73 -8.52 17.16
CA GLN A 27 11.99 -8.24 18.37
C GLN A 27 10.53 -8.18 17.93
N LEU A 28 9.75 -9.19 18.29
CA LEU A 28 8.30 -9.09 18.29
C LEU A 28 7.99 -7.93 19.25
N SER A 29 7.76 -6.75 18.68
CA SER A 29 7.24 -5.61 19.42
C SER A 29 5.97 -6.07 20.11
N SER A 30 6.09 -6.37 21.40
CA SER A 30 4.96 -6.48 22.30
C SER A 30 4.21 -5.15 22.17
N GLY A 31 3.06 -5.22 21.52
CA GLY A 31 2.22 -4.06 21.22
C GLY A 31 1.75 -3.42 22.52
N LYS A 32 2.54 -2.51 23.06
CA LYS A 32 2.04 -1.53 24.01
C LYS A 32 1.35 -0.46 23.18
N SER A 33 0.09 -0.73 22.85
CA SER A 33 -0.80 0.28 22.28
C SER A 33 -1.02 1.36 23.35
N PRO A 34 -0.61 2.62 23.14
CA PRO A 34 -1.07 3.71 23.98
C PRO A 34 -2.37 4.18 23.36
N ILE A 35 -3.49 3.60 23.79
CA ILE A 35 -4.79 4.24 23.61
C ILE A 35 -5.02 5.03 24.90
N PRO A 36 -5.04 6.36 24.88
CA PRO A 36 -5.53 7.15 26.01
C PRO A 36 -7.04 6.96 26.04
N HIS A 37 -7.52 5.99 26.83
CA HIS A 37 -8.92 5.97 27.22
C HIS A 37 -9.09 6.95 28.38
N GLU A 38 -9.37 8.21 28.04
CA GLU A 38 -10.01 9.13 28.96
C GLU A 38 -11.44 8.65 29.16
N SER A 39 -11.62 7.79 30.16
CA SER A 39 -12.93 7.30 30.57
C SER A 39 -13.42 8.17 31.72
N GLU A 40 -14.18 9.21 31.41
CA GLU A 40 -15.21 9.73 32.33
C GLU A 40 -16.40 8.73 32.38
N GLY A 41 -16.08 7.45 32.61
CA GLY A 41 -17.04 6.38 32.78
C GLY A 41 -17.20 6.09 34.26
N LYS A 42 -18.43 6.21 34.77
CA LYS A 42 -18.79 5.82 36.13
C LYS A 42 -18.26 4.41 36.43
N LYS A 43 -17.55 4.27 37.56
CA LYS A 43 -16.94 3.02 38.04
C LYS A 43 -18.00 1.91 38.05
N ILE A 44 -17.73 0.83 37.33
CA ILE A 44 -18.55 -0.38 37.33
C ILE A 44 -18.39 -1.04 38.70
N THR A 45 -19.48 -1.17 39.45
CA THR A 45 -19.53 -1.90 40.74
C THR A 45 -20.09 -3.28 40.52
N LEU A 46 -19.47 -4.29 41.13
CA LEU A 46 -19.89 -5.68 40.98
C LEU A 46 -21.18 -5.92 41.77
N VAL A 47 -22.03 -6.81 41.28
CA VAL A 47 -23.30 -7.18 41.95
C VAL A 47 -23.05 -7.73 43.38
N SER A 48 -21.86 -8.30 43.61
CA SER A 48 -21.40 -8.75 44.94
C SER A 48 -21.03 -7.63 45.91
N GLU A 49 -20.87 -6.39 45.44
CA GLU A 49 -20.45 -5.23 46.23
C GLU A 49 -21.64 -4.38 46.71
N ILE A 50 -22.87 -4.71 46.30
CA ILE A 50 -24.10 -3.97 46.62
C ILE A 50 -24.92 -4.79 47.62
N SER A 51 -25.38 -4.18 48.72
CA SER A 51 -26.20 -4.89 49.71
C SER A 51 -27.61 -5.20 49.14
N PRO A 52 -28.21 -6.36 49.46
CA PRO A 52 -29.50 -6.78 48.91
C PRO A 52 -30.64 -5.77 49.12
N GLU A 53 -30.60 -4.97 50.19
CA GLU A 53 -31.56 -3.90 50.48
C GLU A 53 -31.50 -2.68 49.54
N GLU A 54 -30.40 -2.47 48.80
CA GLU A 54 -30.23 -1.35 47.86
C GLU A 54 -30.55 -1.73 46.41
N LEU A 55 -30.96 -2.98 46.16
CA LEU A 55 -31.40 -3.42 44.85
C LEU A 55 -32.77 -2.81 44.53
N PRO A 56 -32.93 -2.09 43.40
CA PRO A 56 -34.24 -1.62 42.99
C PRO A 56 -35.17 -2.83 42.84
N ALA A 57 -36.36 -2.75 43.45
CA ALA A 57 -37.38 -3.77 43.33
C ALA A 57 -37.63 -4.06 41.84
N PRO A 58 -37.85 -5.34 41.44
CA PRO A 58 -38.13 -5.65 40.05
C PRO A 58 -39.45 -4.97 39.67
N GLU A 59 -39.34 -3.80 39.03
CA GLU A 59 -40.46 -3.22 38.31
C GLU A 59 -40.93 -4.29 37.33
N LYS A 60 -42.23 -4.63 37.47
CA LYS A 60 -42.92 -5.62 36.65
C LYS A 60 -42.40 -5.50 35.23
N ALA A 61 -41.88 -6.61 34.71
CA ALA A 61 -41.50 -6.76 33.32
C ALA A 61 -42.65 -6.25 32.44
N GLY A 62 -42.59 -4.96 32.09
CA GLY A 62 -43.35 -4.39 31.02
C GLY A 62 -42.97 -5.23 29.81
N ALA A 63 -43.97 -5.85 29.22
CA ALA A 63 -43.81 -6.71 28.05
C ALA A 63 -42.79 -6.07 27.14
N LEU A 64 -41.62 -6.71 27.04
CA LEU A 64 -40.59 -6.34 26.08
C LEU A 64 -41.31 -6.33 24.75
N SER A 65 -41.63 -5.15 24.25
CA SER A 65 -42.02 -4.99 22.86
C SER A 65 -40.91 -5.68 22.11
N LYS A 66 -41.30 -6.73 21.40
CA LYS A 66 -40.43 -7.52 20.55
C LYS A 66 -40.06 -6.59 19.39
N GLU A 67 -39.22 -5.60 19.67
CA GLU A 67 -38.50 -4.86 18.66
C GLU A 67 -37.62 -5.90 18.00
N SER A 68 -38.13 -6.40 16.88
CA SER A 68 -37.34 -7.07 15.88
C SER A 68 -36.24 -6.10 15.50
N PHE A 69 -35.07 -6.26 16.08
CA PHE A 69 -33.84 -5.73 15.51
C PHE A 69 -33.76 -6.32 14.11
N GLU A 70 -34.12 -5.53 13.09
CA GLU A 70 -33.71 -5.80 11.73
C GLU A 70 -32.18 -5.74 11.74
N VAL A 71 -31.55 -6.91 11.83
CA VAL A 71 -30.11 -7.02 11.69
C VAL A 71 -29.82 -6.74 10.23
N GLU A 72 -29.50 -5.47 9.94
CA GLU A 72 -29.01 -5.06 8.63
C GLU A 72 -27.79 -5.95 8.31
N GLN A 73 -27.93 -6.78 7.27
CA GLN A 73 -26.91 -7.77 6.95
C GLN A 73 -25.66 -7.05 6.45
N LEU A 74 -24.71 -6.81 7.36
CA LEU A 74 -23.44 -6.18 7.04
C LEU A 74 -22.54 -7.17 6.29
N CYS A 75 -22.24 -6.86 5.03
CA CYS A 75 -21.20 -7.55 4.27
C CYS A 75 -19.83 -6.99 4.66
N THR A 76 -18.96 -7.84 5.22
CA THR A 76 -17.56 -7.49 5.51
C THR A 76 -16.65 -7.85 4.35
N LEU A 77 -15.78 -6.93 3.95
CA LEU A 77 -14.73 -7.18 2.96
C LEU A 77 -13.42 -7.56 3.67
N LEU A 78 -12.78 -8.62 3.18
CA LEU A 78 -11.48 -9.11 3.66
C LEU A 78 -10.50 -9.05 2.49
N GLY A 79 -9.42 -8.28 2.62
CA GLY A 79 -8.43 -8.07 1.56
C GLY A 79 -7.71 -6.72 1.68
N PRO A 80 -6.90 -6.31 0.69
CA PRO A 80 -6.61 -7.00 -0.58
C PRO A 80 -5.59 -8.15 -0.44
N PHE A 81 -5.68 -9.15 -1.30
CA PHE A 81 -4.70 -10.24 -1.41
C PHE A 81 -3.68 -9.93 -2.50
N ALA A 82 -2.41 -10.26 -2.28
CA ALA A 82 -1.35 -10.00 -3.25
C ALA A 82 -1.41 -11.01 -4.41
N GLU A 83 -1.75 -12.25 -4.09
CA GLU A 83 -1.93 -13.33 -5.06
C GLU A 83 -3.30 -13.99 -4.90
N GLU A 84 -3.89 -14.42 -6.02
CA GLU A 84 -5.24 -15.02 -6.08
C GLU A 84 -5.41 -16.23 -5.14
N TYR A 85 -4.39 -17.10 -5.06
CA TYR A 85 -4.44 -18.32 -4.23
C TYR A 85 -4.62 -18.03 -2.73
N GLN A 86 -4.19 -16.84 -2.25
CA GLN A 86 -4.37 -16.44 -0.85
C GLN A 86 -5.84 -16.18 -0.53
N GLY A 87 -6.55 -15.57 -1.49
CA GLY A 87 -7.99 -15.36 -1.41
C GLY A 87 -8.76 -16.68 -1.48
N GLU A 88 -8.31 -17.61 -2.32
CA GLU A 88 -8.91 -18.95 -2.43
C GLU A 88 -8.76 -19.78 -1.15
N ASP A 89 -7.57 -19.83 -0.54
CA ASP A 89 -7.34 -20.54 0.73
C ASP A 89 -8.24 -19.99 1.84
N LEU A 90 -8.34 -18.66 1.95
CA LEU A 90 -9.25 -18.04 2.91
C LEU A 90 -10.72 -18.36 2.61
N LEU A 91 -11.13 -18.31 1.35
CA LEU A 91 -12.49 -18.63 0.94
C LEU A 91 -12.87 -20.07 1.32
N GLN A 92 -11.97 -21.03 1.16
CA GLN A 92 -12.17 -22.42 1.58
C GLN A 92 -12.35 -22.53 3.09
N ARG A 93 -11.54 -21.82 3.89
CA ARG A 93 -11.66 -21.78 5.35
C ARG A 93 -12.96 -21.14 5.83
N ILE A 94 -13.43 -20.09 5.17
CA ILE A 94 -14.70 -19.44 5.53
C ILE A 94 -15.89 -20.35 5.20
N ARG A 95 -15.83 -21.05 4.06
CA ARG A 95 -16.86 -22.01 3.65
C ARG A 95 -16.95 -23.22 4.58
N SER A 96 -15.83 -23.68 5.16
CA SER A 96 -15.85 -24.77 6.15
C SER A 96 -16.57 -24.37 7.45
N LEU A 97 -16.62 -23.07 7.75
CA LEU A 97 -17.41 -22.49 8.84
C LEU A 97 -18.88 -22.22 8.45
N GLN A 98 -19.31 -22.67 7.26
CA GLN A 98 -20.67 -22.47 6.73
C GLN A 98 -21.07 -21.00 6.57
N VAL A 99 -20.09 -20.10 6.47
CA VAL A 99 -20.32 -18.68 6.20
C VAL A 99 -20.32 -18.45 4.69
N LYS A 100 -21.31 -17.71 4.18
CA LYS A 100 -21.38 -17.32 2.77
C LYS A 100 -20.28 -16.31 2.47
N ALA A 101 -19.38 -16.65 1.56
CA ALA A 101 -18.34 -15.76 1.06
C ALA A 101 -18.06 -16.02 -0.42
N GLU A 102 -17.55 -15.01 -1.09
CA GLU A 102 -17.17 -15.04 -2.50
C GLU A 102 -15.88 -14.23 -2.69
N LEU A 103 -15.08 -14.66 -3.67
CA LEU A 103 -13.91 -13.90 -4.10
C LEU A 103 -14.36 -12.90 -5.17
N ARG A 104 -13.90 -11.65 -5.06
CA ARG A 104 -14.17 -10.60 -6.03
C ARG A 104 -12.88 -9.91 -6.43
N ASP A 105 -12.68 -9.79 -7.74
CA ASP A 105 -11.62 -8.95 -8.27
C ASP A 105 -12.05 -7.48 -8.20
N ILE A 106 -11.27 -6.70 -7.44
CA ILE A 106 -11.47 -5.26 -7.31
C ILE A 106 -10.27 -4.59 -7.97
N GLU A 107 -10.53 -3.80 -9.01
CA GLU A 107 -9.50 -2.92 -9.58
C GLU A 107 -9.19 -1.82 -8.55
N MET A 108 -8.16 -2.05 -7.75
CA MET A 108 -7.69 -1.02 -6.81
C MET A 108 -7.16 0.16 -7.63
N GLN A 109 -7.71 1.35 -7.38
CA GLN A 109 -7.10 2.56 -7.91
C GLN A 109 -5.68 2.62 -7.36
N GLY A 110 -4.70 2.53 -8.25
CA GLY A 110 -3.30 2.65 -7.88
C GLY A 110 -3.08 3.93 -7.08
N GLN A 111 -2.16 3.89 -6.13
CA GLN A 111 -1.75 5.10 -5.41
C GLN A 111 -1.49 6.22 -6.41
N MET A 112 -1.99 7.42 -6.14
CA MET A 112 -1.84 8.55 -7.06
C MET A 112 -0.35 8.74 -7.37
N ARG A 113 0.03 8.65 -8.65
CA ARG A 113 1.40 8.89 -9.10
C ARG A 113 1.46 10.15 -9.97
N TYR A 114 2.49 10.93 -9.72
CA TYR A 114 2.83 12.16 -10.44
C TYR A 114 3.99 11.83 -11.37
N TRP A 115 3.74 11.92 -12.68
CA TRP A 115 4.77 11.67 -13.67
C TRP A 115 5.28 13.00 -14.23
N VAL A 116 6.59 13.23 -14.12
CA VAL A 116 7.28 14.36 -14.74
C VAL A 116 7.89 13.87 -16.04
N TYR A 117 7.51 14.47 -17.17
CA TYR A 117 7.96 14.01 -18.49
C TYR A 117 8.04 15.16 -19.50
N LEU A 118 8.68 14.88 -20.62
CA LEU A 118 8.62 15.65 -21.86
C LEU A 118 7.67 14.95 -22.84
N PRO A 119 6.78 15.68 -23.54
CA PRO A 119 5.84 15.08 -24.47
C PRO A 119 6.49 14.22 -25.56
N PRO A 120 5.75 13.28 -26.17
CA PRO A 120 6.20 12.50 -27.31
C PRO A 120 6.88 13.32 -28.41
N LEU A 121 8.04 12.86 -28.84
CA LEU A 121 8.76 13.40 -29.99
C LEU A 121 8.29 12.71 -31.28
N SER A 122 8.63 13.30 -32.44
CA SER A 122 8.11 12.87 -33.74
C SER A 122 8.50 11.44 -34.12
N SER A 123 9.61 10.94 -33.57
CA SER A 123 10.08 9.57 -33.80
C SER A 123 10.89 9.04 -32.63
N ARG A 124 10.99 7.71 -32.55
CA ARG A 124 11.87 7.02 -31.59
C ARG A 124 13.30 7.52 -31.70
N ARG A 125 13.82 7.70 -32.93
CA ARG A 125 15.20 8.18 -33.15
C ARG A 125 15.42 9.57 -32.54
N GLU A 126 14.47 10.49 -32.69
CA GLU A 126 14.55 11.81 -32.05
C GLU A 126 14.50 11.73 -30.53
N ALA A 127 13.65 10.85 -29.97
CA ALA A 127 13.60 10.62 -28.52
C ALA A 127 14.96 10.17 -27.96
N TYR A 128 15.65 9.24 -28.63
CA TYR A 128 16.99 8.81 -28.21
C TYR A 128 18.09 9.87 -28.45
N ASN A 129 17.94 10.71 -29.48
CA ASN A 129 18.86 11.84 -29.68
C ASN A 129 18.73 12.85 -28.53
N ARG A 130 17.49 13.23 -28.20
CA ARG A 130 17.22 14.16 -27.10
C ARG A 130 17.59 13.57 -25.74
N LEU A 131 17.38 12.27 -25.54
CA LEU A 131 17.84 11.55 -24.35
C LEU A 131 19.36 11.73 -24.12
N ARG A 132 20.17 11.52 -25.16
CA ARG A 132 21.64 11.66 -25.06
C ARG A 132 22.06 13.08 -24.69
N GLU A 133 21.37 14.08 -25.24
CA GLU A 133 21.63 15.48 -24.92
C GLU A 133 21.30 15.82 -23.46
N LEU A 134 20.21 15.27 -22.93
CA LEU A 134 19.83 15.47 -21.52
C LEU A 134 20.81 14.77 -20.57
N GLN A 135 21.21 13.55 -20.90
CA GLN A 135 22.18 12.79 -20.11
C GLN A 135 23.57 13.43 -20.11
N SER A 136 24.00 14.04 -21.23
CA SER A 136 25.28 14.78 -21.27
C SER A 136 25.27 16.04 -20.41
N GLN A 137 24.09 16.60 -20.14
CA GLN A 137 23.87 17.70 -19.19
C GLN A 137 23.75 17.22 -17.73
N GLY A 138 23.95 15.92 -17.46
CA GLY A 138 23.82 15.32 -16.13
C GLY A 138 22.37 15.26 -15.63
N ILE A 139 21.40 15.19 -16.55
CA ILE A 139 19.97 15.09 -16.23
C ILE A 139 19.53 13.65 -16.42
N ASP A 140 19.12 13.02 -15.31
CA ASP A 140 18.62 11.66 -15.34
C ASP A 140 17.28 11.60 -16.09
N SER A 141 17.23 10.76 -17.12
CA SER A 141 16.15 10.75 -18.10
C SER A 141 16.07 9.41 -18.82
N TYR A 142 14.86 9.04 -19.25
CA TYR A 142 14.55 7.75 -19.90
C TYR A 142 13.49 7.91 -21.00
N VAL A 143 13.60 7.17 -22.10
CA VAL A 143 12.57 7.15 -23.15
C VAL A 143 11.40 6.24 -22.74
N ILE A 144 10.17 6.74 -22.91
CA ILE A 144 8.94 6.00 -22.62
C ILE A 144 8.65 5.05 -23.79
N PRO A 145 8.62 3.72 -23.56
CA PRO A 145 8.65 2.75 -24.66
C PRO A 145 7.29 2.46 -25.27
N LYS A 146 6.18 2.69 -24.55
CA LYS A 146 4.80 2.35 -24.98
C LYS A 146 3.76 3.23 -24.29
N GLY A 147 2.54 3.21 -24.83
CA GLY A 147 1.36 3.88 -24.26
C GLY A 147 1.15 5.28 -24.80
N ALA A 148 0.24 6.04 -24.19
CA ALA A 148 -0.14 7.38 -24.67
C ALA A 148 1.01 8.41 -24.66
N LEU A 149 2.12 8.11 -23.99
CA LEU A 149 3.32 8.94 -23.93
C LEU A 149 4.54 8.27 -24.61
N GLU A 150 4.32 7.29 -25.49
CA GLU A 150 5.39 6.65 -26.26
C GLU A 150 6.27 7.69 -26.97
N ASN A 151 7.58 7.45 -27.01
CA ASN A 151 8.59 8.38 -27.52
C ASN A 151 8.71 9.70 -26.72
N GLY A 152 8.03 9.84 -25.59
CA GLY A 152 8.27 10.89 -24.61
C GLY A 152 9.51 10.59 -23.76
N ILE A 153 9.95 11.58 -22.97
CA ILE A 153 11.09 11.43 -22.05
C ILE A 153 10.59 11.54 -20.61
N SER A 154 10.77 10.50 -19.82
CA SER A 154 10.48 10.47 -18.39
C SER A 154 11.64 11.06 -17.59
N PHE A 155 11.31 11.93 -16.63
CA PHE A 155 12.23 12.46 -15.62
C PHE A 155 11.96 11.89 -14.21
N GLY A 156 11.01 10.96 -14.08
CA GLY A 156 10.70 10.31 -12.80
C GLY A 156 9.21 10.23 -12.49
N ILE A 157 8.86 9.23 -11.68
CA ILE A 157 7.51 8.98 -11.18
C ILE A 157 7.53 9.14 -9.65
N PHE A 158 6.64 9.97 -9.11
CA PHE A 158 6.62 10.33 -7.69
C PHE A 158 5.26 9.98 -7.07
N SER A 159 5.25 9.51 -5.82
CA SER A 159 4.02 9.28 -5.04
C SER A 159 3.42 10.57 -4.49
N GLU A 160 4.26 11.56 -4.18
CA GLU A 160 3.87 12.82 -3.59
C GLU A 160 3.91 13.96 -4.60
N ARG A 161 2.88 14.81 -4.59
CA ARG A 161 2.78 15.99 -5.47
C ARG A 161 3.95 16.95 -5.27
N ALA A 162 4.28 17.25 -4.02
CA ALA A 162 5.29 18.24 -3.67
C ALA A 162 6.67 17.85 -4.23
N ARG A 163 7.05 16.56 -4.18
CA ARG A 163 8.30 16.05 -4.76
C ARG A 163 8.33 16.17 -6.28
N ALA A 164 7.21 15.88 -6.95
CA ALA A 164 7.12 16.06 -8.40
C ALA A 164 7.26 17.55 -8.78
N GLU A 165 6.63 18.44 -8.02
CA GLU A 165 6.70 19.88 -8.25
C GLU A 165 8.11 20.45 -7.98
N SER A 166 8.78 20.02 -6.91
CA SER A 166 10.16 20.41 -6.62
C SER A 166 11.12 19.92 -7.70
N HIS A 167 10.97 18.66 -8.15
CA HIS A 167 11.79 18.13 -9.25
C HIS A 167 11.54 18.90 -10.55
N THR A 168 10.28 19.24 -10.83
CA THR A 168 9.93 20.06 -12.00
C THR A 168 10.54 21.46 -11.91
N ALA A 169 10.61 22.06 -10.71
CA ALA A 169 11.24 23.36 -10.51
C ALA A 169 12.75 23.31 -10.81
N VAL A 170 13.46 22.29 -10.32
CA VAL A 170 14.89 22.08 -10.62
C VAL A 170 15.13 21.91 -12.12
N LEU A 171 14.28 21.16 -12.83
CA LEU A 171 14.39 20.99 -14.28
C LEU A 171 14.14 22.31 -15.04
N LYS A 172 13.29 23.19 -14.52
CA LYS A 172 13.03 24.52 -15.11
C LYS A 172 14.21 25.47 -14.93
N GLU A 173 14.87 25.46 -13.77
CA GLU A 173 16.08 26.24 -13.55
C GLU A 173 17.19 25.85 -14.54
N ARG A 174 17.16 24.60 -15.03
CA ARG A 174 18.03 24.09 -16.09
C ARG A 174 17.50 24.30 -17.52
N GLY A 175 16.39 25.03 -17.70
CA GLY A 175 15.86 25.42 -19.01
C GLY A 175 15.03 24.36 -19.76
N LEU A 176 14.50 23.34 -19.09
CA LEU A 176 13.73 22.27 -19.74
C LEU A 176 12.21 22.53 -19.87
N PRO A 177 11.55 22.05 -20.95
CA PRO A 177 10.11 22.25 -21.16
C PRO A 177 9.20 21.53 -20.15
N ARG A 178 8.05 22.15 -19.86
CA ARG A 178 7.01 21.72 -18.90
C ARG A 178 6.10 20.61 -19.47
N SER A 179 6.06 19.43 -18.85
CA SER A 179 4.79 18.67 -18.72
C SER A 179 4.78 17.75 -17.49
N SER A 180 3.76 17.89 -16.64
CA SER A 180 3.52 16.99 -15.51
C SER A 180 2.10 16.43 -15.63
N ARG A 181 1.94 15.11 -15.67
CA ARG A 181 0.63 14.45 -15.76
C ARG A 181 0.35 13.72 -14.48
N ARG A 182 -0.82 13.98 -13.94
CA ARG A 182 -1.43 13.25 -12.83
C ARG A 182 -2.08 12.00 -13.40
N SER A 183 -1.72 10.81 -12.91
CA SER A 183 -2.38 9.56 -13.30
C SER A 183 -2.75 8.75 -12.08
N ARG A 184 -4.03 8.33 -12.03
CA ARG A 184 -4.56 7.35 -11.06
C ARG A 184 -4.51 5.91 -11.59
N LYS A 185 -4.38 5.73 -12.90
CA LYS A 185 -4.27 4.41 -13.54
C LYS A 185 -2.82 3.93 -13.58
N PRO A 186 -2.56 2.61 -13.49
CA PRO A 186 -1.24 2.05 -13.70
C PRO A 186 -0.69 2.59 -15.02
N ILE A 187 0.46 3.25 -14.95
CA ILE A 187 1.01 4.03 -16.06
C ILE A 187 1.38 3.14 -17.27
N TRP A 188 1.53 1.84 -17.03
CA TRP A 188 1.86 0.80 -18.00
C TRP A 188 0.65 -0.01 -18.50
N SER A 189 -0.57 0.27 -18.02
CA SER A 189 -1.78 -0.40 -18.53
C SER A 189 -2.22 0.25 -19.83
N GLY A 190 -1.63 -0.20 -20.92
CA GLY A 190 -2.03 0.13 -22.28
C GLY A 190 -1.95 -1.13 -23.13
N GLY A 191 -3.09 -1.80 -23.26
CA GLY A 191 -3.44 -2.79 -24.27
C GLY A 191 -4.87 -2.50 -24.68
#